data_AF-A0A9E5LWU0-F1
#
_entry.id   AF-A0A9E5LWU0-F1
#
_cell.length_a   1.000
_cell.length_b   1.000
_cell.length_c   1.000
_cell.angle_alpha   90.00
_cell.angle_beta   90.00
_cell.angle_gamma   90.00
#
_symmetry.space_group_name_H-M   'P 1'
#
loop_
_entity.id
_entity.type
_entity.pdbx_description
1 polymer ?
#
loop_
_entity_poly.entity_id
_entity_poly.type
_entity_poly.pdbx_seq_one_letter_code
_entity_poly.pdbx_strand_id
1 'polypeptide(L)'
;MTVNPSLPALPLYTLAGLLFAKSTAARRLSDLISFMFGGGWRASVVASAVLCSAFTALTGGSGVTLLALGGILLPMLRARGYPEQQGIGLITSASALGVLLAPSVPLIMYAILARVPIQTMLLAGLLPALLMVLCLLWIGGFMRRSAVEVVKADPLRESAVDSLPQIAGARADENTAASVPVAQAASVWRQASWELMAAPVALVPLISGWATPTESAALTAFYALIVVSVIRRELSWTALWSCFLLTAQLIGGVMLILGMALGLTNFLVDAGIPEGVLGLVYGTPAEISNYLIPHPIIRKITFTGSTPVGKQLAALAGQHMKRVTMELGGHAPVIVAEDADISLAVKSAGAAKFRNAGQVCIAPTRFLVHESIQKEFAAEM
;
A
#
# COMPACT_ATOMS: atom_id res chain seq x y z
N MET A 1 6.87 11.34 26.19
CA MET A 1 7.13 10.63 24.93
C MET A 1 8.50 9.97 25.02
N THR A 2 8.59 8.64 25.15
CA THR A 2 9.89 7.95 25.07
C THR A 2 10.43 8.14 23.66
N VAL A 3 11.49 8.94 23.51
CA VAL A 3 12.21 9.15 22.26
C VAL A 3 12.84 7.84 21.82
N ASN A 4 12.10 7.02 21.06
CA ASN A 4 12.68 5.83 20.47
C ASN A 4 13.61 6.27 19.32
N PRO A 5 14.93 5.99 19.41
CA PRO A 5 15.91 6.46 18.46
C PRO A 5 15.73 5.90 17.03
N SER A 6 14.86 4.90 16.87
CA SER A 6 14.51 4.28 15.58
C SER A 6 13.29 4.90 14.88
N LEU A 7 12.56 5.83 15.53
CA LEU A 7 11.43 6.52 14.88
C LEU A 7 11.82 7.29 13.59
N PRO A 8 13.00 7.94 13.51
CA PRO A 8 13.43 8.60 12.28
C PRO A 8 13.68 7.65 11.09
N ALA A 9 13.79 6.34 11.32
CA ALA A 9 13.92 5.36 10.24
C ALA A 9 12.67 5.30 9.34
N LEU A 10 11.48 5.55 9.92
CA LEU A 10 10.20 5.44 9.21
C LEU A 10 10.07 6.42 8.03
N PRO A 11 10.29 7.74 8.19
CA PRO A 11 10.24 8.68 7.05
C PRO A 11 11.36 8.45 6.04
N LEU A 12 12.54 8.00 6.48
CA LEU A 12 13.67 7.77 5.58
C LEU A 12 13.42 6.57 4.65
N TYR A 13 12.95 5.44 5.17
CA TYR A 13 12.57 4.31 4.31
C TYR A 13 11.40 4.66 3.39
N THR A 14 10.38 5.34 3.92
CA THR A 14 9.22 5.80 3.13
C THR A 14 9.66 6.69 1.97
N LEU A 15 10.56 7.64 2.23
CA LEU A 15 11.13 8.53 1.20
C LEU A 15 11.89 7.73 0.14
N ALA A 16 12.73 6.78 0.54
CA ALA A 16 13.46 5.91 -0.40
C ALA A 16 12.50 5.14 -1.30
N GLY A 17 11.45 4.55 -0.72
CA GLY A 17 10.40 3.85 -1.46
C GLY A 17 9.68 4.76 -2.45
N LEU A 18 9.30 5.97 -2.02
CA LEU A 18 8.62 6.95 -2.87
C LEU A 18 9.50 7.45 -4.03
N LEU A 19 10.81 7.63 -3.80
CA LEU A 19 11.76 8.01 -4.86
C LEU A 19 11.85 6.95 -5.95
N PHE A 20 11.90 5.66 -5.58
CA PHE A 20 11.86 4.58 -6.57
C PHE A 20 10.47 4.43 -7.21
N ALA A 21 9.40 4.66 -6.45
CA ALA A 21 8.03 4.51 -6.93
C ALA A 21 7.64 5.59 -7.95
N LYS A 22 8.22 6.79 -7.83
CA LYS A 22 8.03 7.91 -8.76
C LYS A 22 8.99 7.88 -9.96
N SER A 23 9.96 6.95 -9.98
CA SER A 23 10.90 6.79 -11.09
C SER A 23 10.48 5.64 -12.01
N THR A 24 11.25 5.39 -13.08
CA THR A 24 11.00 4.26 -13.97
C THR A 24 11.59 2.95 -13.45
N ALA A 25 12.03 2.91 -12.17
CA ALA A 25 12.56 1.72 -11.50
C ALA A 25 11.59 0.53 -11.52
N ALA A 26 10.30 0.79 -11.28
CA ALA A 26 9.26 -0.25 -11.31
C ALA A 26 9.17 -0.93 -12.68
N ARG A 27 9.27 -0.15 -13.77
CA ARG A 27 9.26 -0.66 -15.14
C ARG A 27 10.48 -1.54 -15.41
N ARG A 28 11.68 -1.06 -15.07
CA ARG A 28 12.94 -1.81 -15.25
C ARG A 28 12.96 -3.13 -14.48
N LEU A 29 12.53 -3.12 -13.22
CA LEU A 29 12.45 -4.35 -12.43
C LEU A 29 11.37 -5.30 -12.99
N SER A 30 10.28 -4.78 -13.52
CA SER A 30 9.27 -5.59 -14.22
C SER A 30 9.81 -6.23 -15.49
N ASP A 31 10.61 -5.49 -16.26
CA ASP A 31 11.27 -6.00 -17.47
C ASP A 31 12.27 -7.09 -17.13
N LEU A 32 13.04 -6.92 -16.05
CA LEU A 32 13.96 -7.94 -15.54
C LEU A 32 13.23 -9.23 -15.13
N ILE A 33 12.15 -9.12 -14.33
CA ILE A 33 11.40 -10.30 -13.90
C ILE A 33 10.70 -10.95 -15.10
N SER A 34 10.15 -10.16 -16.01
CA SER A 34 9.56 -10.66 -17.26
C SER A 34 10.60 -11.42 -18.08
N PHE A 35 11.84 -10.95 -18.16
CA PHE A 35 12.94 -11.66 -18.79
C PHE A 35 13.28 -12.97 -18.07
N MET A 36 13.42 -12.96 -16.74
CA MET A 36 13.76 -14.14 -15.94
C MET A 36 12.73 -15.29 -16.06
N PHE A 37 11.45 -14.95 -16.23
CA PHE A 37 10.36 -15.93 -16.29
C PHE A 37 9.79 -16.14 -17.72
N GLY A 38 10.50 -15.69 -18.76
CA GLY A 38 10.19 -16.03 -20.16
C GLY A 38 9.06 -15.22 -20.82
N GLY A 39 8.77 -14.02 -20.33
CA GLY A 39 7.94 -12.99 -20.99
C GLY A 39 6.43 -13.24 -21.07
N GLY A 40 5.97 -14.44 -20.66
CA GLY A 40 4.57 -14.83 -20.70
C GLY A 40 3.72 -14.21 -19.58
N TRP A 41 2.40 -14.45 -19.63
CA TRP A 41 1.46 -13.94 -18.62
C TRP A 41 1.82 -14.36 -17.18
N ARG A 42 2.38 -15.57 -17.00
CA ARG A 42 2.87 -16.05 -15.69
C ARG A 42 4.02 -15.18 -15.16
N ALA A 43 4.93 -14.76 -16.04
CA ALA A 43 6.02 -13.87 -15.69
C ALA A 43 5.50 -12.53 -15.19
N SER A 44 4.47 -11.99 -15.83
CA SER A 44 3.84 -10.73 -15.42
C SER A 44 3.05 -10.84 -14.11
N VAL A 45 2.43 -11.98 -13.83
CA VAL A 45 1.78 -12.26 -12.54
C VAL A 45 2.82 -12.31 -11.42
N VAL A 46 3.93 -13.03 -11.63
CA VAL A 46 5.04 -13.10 -10.66
C VAL A 46 5.69 -11.72 -10.48
N ALA A 47 5.97 -11.01 -11.57
CA ALA A 47 6.51 -9.65 -11.53
C ALA A 47 5.60 -8.73 -10.72
N SER A 48 4.30 -8.74 -10.97
CA SER A 48 3.34 -7.91 -10.24
C SER A 48 3.33 -8.24 -8.75
N ALA A 49 3.32 -9.53 -8.38
CA ALA A 49 3.32 -9.95 -6.99
C ALA A 49 4.60 -9.54 -6.24
N VAL A 50 5.76 -9.79 -6.85
CA VAL A 50 7.07 -9.48 -6.27
C VAL A 50 7.27 -7.97 -6.15
N LEU A 51 6.96 -7.21 -7.21
CA LEU A 51 7.13 -5.75 -7.21
C LEU A 51 6.18 -5.08 -6.22
N CYS A 52 4.90 -5.46 -6.20
CA CYS A 52 3.96 -4.94 -5.21
C CYS A 52 4.40 -5.21 -3.77
N SER A 53 4.90 -6.42 -3.50
CA SER A 53 5.37 -6.77 -2.15
C SER A 53 6.65 -6.00 -1.80
N ALA A 54 7.63 -5.96 -2.70
CA ALA A 54 8.91 -5.28 -2.46
C ALA A 54 8.78 -3.75 -2.33
N PHE A 55 7.97 -3.10 -3.19
CA PHE A 55 7.74 -1.66 -3.09
C PHE A 55 6.87 -1.30 -1.88
N THR A 56 5.94 -2.16 -1.45
CA THR A 56 5.20 -1.90 -0.21
C THR A 56 6.12 -2.00 1.00
N ALA A 57 7.12 -2.89 0.99
CA ALA A 57 8.15 -2.96 2.02
C ALA A 57 8.88 -1.61 2.19
N LEU A 58 9.18 -0.94 1.09
CA LEU A 58 9.89 0.34 1.11
C LEU A 58 8.97 1.54 1.38
N THR A 59 7.80 1.58 0.75
CA THR A 59 6.86 2.71 0.88
C THR A 59 6.05 2.67 2.18
N GLY A 60 6.05 1.54 2.89
CA GLY A 60 5.37 1.40 4.17
C GLY A 60 3.84 1.32 4.10
N GLY A 61 3.25 1.28 2.89
CA GLY A 61 1.81 1.30 2.71
C GLY A 61 1.34 0.70 1.38
N SER A 62 0.31 -0.14 1.46
CA SER A 62 -0.30 -0.78 0.30
C SER A 62 -0.98 0.23 -0.63
N GLY A 63 -1.63 1.26 -0.08
CA GLY A 63 -2.31 2.30 -0.86
C GLY A 63 -1.35 3.12 -1.74
N VAL A 64 -0.18 3.47 -1.20
CA VAL A 64 0.86 4.21 -1.94
C VAL A 64 1.43 3.35 -3.07
N THR A 65 1.67 2.08 -2.78
CA THR A 65 2.14 1.12 -3.79
C THR A 65 1.10 0.89 -4.87
N LEU A 66 -0.19 0.82 -4.52
CA LEU A 66 -1.29 0.73 -5.48
C LEU A 66 -1.35 1.96 -6.40
N LEU A 67 -1.22 3.17 -5.85
CA LEU A 67 -1.20 4.41 -6.65
C LEU A 67 0.03 4.50 -7.57
N ALA A 68 1.19 4.03 -7.10
CA ALA A 68 2.43 4.11 -7.87
C ALA A 68 2.55 3.00 -8.92
N LEU A 69 2.29 1.75 -8.54
CA LEU A 69 2.49 0.59 -9.39
C LEU A 69 1.24 0.15 -10.13
N GLY A 70 0.04 0.43 -9.61
CA GLY A 70 -1.22 -0.01 -10.22
C GLY A 70 -1.38 0.50 -11.66
N GLY A 71 -1.01 1.76 -11.91
CA GLY A 71 -1.04 2.36 -13.25
C GLY A 71 -0.04 1.77 -14.25
N ILE A 72 0.94 0.99 -13.79
CA ILE A 72 1.94 0.33 -14.64
C ILE A 72 1.64 -1.16 -14.77
N LEU A 73 1.38 -1.83 -13.64
CA LEU A 73 1.21 -3.27 -13.58
C LEU A 73 -0.14 -3.73 -14.12
N LEU A 74 -1.23 -2.97 -13.89
CA LEU A 74 -2.55 -3.37 -14.37
C LEU A 74 -2.63 -3.32 -15.91
N PRO A 75 -2.17 -2.25 -16.60
CA PRO A 75 -2.10 -2.25 -18.06
C PRO A 75 -1.17 -3.36 -18.59
N MET A 76 -0.03 -3.59 -17.94
CA MET A 76 0.90 -4.66 -18.33
C MET A 76 0.27 -6.06 -18.23
N LEU A 77 -0.53 -6.32 -17.20
CA LEU A 77 -1.26 -7.57 -17.04
C LEU A 77 -2.35 -7.72 -18.11
N ARG A 78 -3.12 -6.65 -18.38
CA ARG A 78 -4.15 -6.65 -19.44
C ARG A 78 -3.57 -6.87 -20.83
N ALA A 79 -2.44 -6.23 -21.14
CA ALA A 79 -1.76 -6.39 -22.43
C ALA A 79 -1.35 -7.85 -22.73
N ARG A 80 -1.21 -8.68 -21.69
CA ARG A 80 -0.90 -10.12 -21.80
C ARG A 80 -2.13 -11.02 -21.62
N GLY A 81 -3.33 -10.46 -21.73
CA GLY A 81 -4.59 -11.19 -21.68
C GLY A 81 -5.00 -11.64 -20.27
N TYR A 82 -4.51 -10.99 -19.22
CA TYR A 82 -4.92 -11.28 -17.84
C TYR A 82 -6.23 -10.55 -17.50
N PRO A 83 -7.24 -11.23 -16.90
CA PRO A 83 -8.51 -10.59 -16.57
C PRO A 83 -8.35 -9.40 -15.63
N GLU A 84 -9.03 -8.29 -15.92
CA GLU A 84 -8.91 -7.05 -15.14
C GLU A 84 -9.22 -7.24 -13.66
N GLN A 85 -10.35 -7.87 -13.32
CA GLN A 85 -10.73 -8.11 -11.93
C GLN A 85 -9.69 -8.94 -11.17
N GLN A 86 -9.11 -9.94 -11.84
CA GLN A 86 -8.04 -10.76 -11.25
C GLN A 86 -6.75 -9.95 -11.12
N GLY A 87 -6.42 -9.09 -12.08
CA GLY A 87 -5.28 -8.19 -12.00
C GLY A 87 -5.38 -7.21 -10.83
N ILE A 88 -6.55 -6.58 -10.64
CA ILE A 88 -6.81 -5.71 -9.48
C ILE A 88 -6.70 -6.51 -8.18
N GLY A 89 -7.28 -7.70 -8.12
CA GLY A 89 -7.20 -8.59 -6.96
C GLY A 89 -5.77 -8.98 -6.60
N LEU A 90 -4.95 -9.32 -7.61
CA LEU A 90 -3.54 -9.68 -7.45
C LEU A 90 -2.73 -8.50 -6.92
N ILE A 91 -2.81 -7.34 -7.58
CA ILE A 91 -2.05 -6.14 -7.20
C ILE A 91 -2.42 -5.72 -5.77
N THR A 92 -3.71 -5.68 -5.45
CA THR A 92 -4.20 -5.30 -4.11
C THR A 92 -3.72 -6.26 -3.04
N SER A 93 -3.82 -7.57 -3.29
CA SER A 93 -3.42 -8.59 -2.32
C SER A 93 -1.90 -8.63 -2.14
N ALA A 94 -1.13 -8.58 -3.22
CA ALA A 94 0.32 -8.57 -3.16
C ALA A 94 0.87 -7.31 -2.48
N SER A 95 0.27 -6.14 -2.72
CA SER A 95 0.64 -4.91 -2.01
C SER A 95 0.41 -5.04 -0.51
N ALA A 96 -0.64 -5.72 -0.04
CA ALA A 96 -0.85 -5.93 1.39
C ALA A 96 0.24 -6.81 2.03
N LEU A 97 0.84 -7.76 1.30
CA LEU A 97 1.85 -8.68 1.82
C LEU A 97 3.21 -8.02 2.06
N GLY A 98 3.54 -6.97 1.32
CA GLY A 98 4.83 -6.29 1.46
C GLY A 98 5.05 -5.62 2.81
N VAL A 99 3.99 -5.46 3.60
CA VAL A 99 4.04 -5.02 5.00
C VAL A 99 4.86 -5.97 5.89
N LEU A 100 5.08 -7.21 5.46
CA LEU A 100 5.90 -8.19 6.19
C LEU A 100 7.37 -8.22 5.75
N LEU A 101 7.70 -7.62 4.61
CA LEU A 101 9.06 -7.63 4.07
C LEU A 101 9.88 -6.48 4.68
N ALA A 102 11.12 -6.77 5.07
CA ALA A 102 12.05 -5.74 5.49
C ALA A 102 12.45 -4.85 4.29
N PRO A 103 12.58 -3.52 4.41
CA PRO A 103 12.48 -2.67 5.62
C PRO A 103 11.09 -2.04 5.86
N SER A 104 10.05 -2.86 6.04
CA SER A 104 8.67 -2.41 6.27
C SER A 104 8.49 -1.48 7.48
N VAL A 105 7.94 -0.30 7.21
CA VAL A 105 7.54 0.71 8.20
C VAL A 105 6.56 0.14 9.23
N PRO A 106 5.45 -0.56 8.86
CA PRO A 106 4.59 -1.16 9.88
C PRO A 106 5.28 -2.22 10.73
N LEU A 107 6.23 -2.99 10.18
CA LEU A 107 6.97 -4.00 10.94
C LEU A 107 7.94 -3.35 11.94
N ILE A 108 8.60 -2.26 11.55
CA ILE A 108 9.42 -1.44 12.46
C ILE A 108 8.53 -0.83 13.56
N MET A 109 7.38 -0.27 13.19
CA MET A 109 6.43 0.31 14.15
C MET A 109 5.91 -0.75 15.14
N TYR A 110 5.62 -1.95 14.65
CA TYR A 110 5.24 -3.09 15.50
C TYR A 110 6.37 -3.49 16.45
N ALA A 111 7.61 -3.59 15.97
CA ALA A 111 8.77 -3.90 16.80
C ALA A 111 8.98 -2.85 17.91
N ILE A 112 8.81 -1.56 17.57
CA ILE A 112 8.88 -0.45 18.52
C ILE A 112 7.79 -0.58 19.59
N LEU A 113 6.54 -0.84 19.19
CA LEU A 113 5.40 -0.97 20.11
C LEU A 113 5.53 -2.22 20.99
N ALA A 114 5.95 -3.35 20.42
CA ALA A 114 6.14 -4.62 21.10
C ALA A 114 7.43 -4.70 21.93
N ARG A 115 8.28 -3.66 21.89
CA ARG A 115 9.61 -3.61 22.53
C ARG A 115 10.52 -4.79 22.16
N VAL A 116 10.43 -5.27 20.93
CA VAL A 116 11.27 -6.33 20.37
C VAL A 116 12.38 -5.70 19.53
N PRO A 117 13.61 -6.25 19.52
CA PRO A 117 14.65 -5.76 18.63
C PRO A 117 14.19 -5.78 17.15
N ILE A 118 14.30 -4.63 16.49
CA ILE A 118 13.83 -4.41 15.11
C ILE A 118 14.47 -5.43 14.15
N GLN A 119 15.76 -5.74 14.35
CA GLN A 119 16.50 -6.72 13.55
C GLN A 119 15.83 -8.10 13.56
N THR A 120 15.41 -8.57 14.75
CA THR A 120 14.74 -9.86 14.92
C THR A 120 13.39 -9.87 14.22
N MET A 121 12.61 -8.79 14.34
CA MET A 121 11.32 -8.67 13.66
C MET A 121 11.46 -8.62 12.13
N LEU A 122 12.42 -7.84 11.62
CA LEU A 122 12.71 -7.74 10.18
C LEU A 122 13.11 -9.09 9.59
N LEU A 123 13.95 -9.85 10.30
CA LEU A 123 14.37 -11.19 9.86
C LEU A 123 13.22 -12.19 9.96
N ALA A 124 12.43 -12.12 11.02
CA ALA A 124 11.27 -13.00 11.24
C ALA A 124 10.17 -12.78 10.20
N GLY A 125 10.03 -11.57 9.63
CA GLY A 125 9.04 -11.25 8.60
C GLY A 125 9.35 -11.84 7.22
N LEU A 126 10.63 -12.12 6.91
CA LEU A 126 11.06 -12.54 5.57
C LEU A 126 10.47 -13.88 5.14
N LEU A 127 10.56 -14.90 6.01
CA LEU A 127 10.08 -16.25 5.70
C LEU A 127 8.55 -16.30 5.54
N PRO A 128 7.73 -15.76 6.47
CA PRO A 128 6.28 -15.66 6.31
C PRO A 128 5.89 -14.87 5.05
N ALA A 129 6.56 -13.75 4.76
CA ALA A 129 6.25 -12.96 3.58
C ALA A 129 6.48 -13.75 2.29
N LEU A 130 7.63 -14.42 2.16
CA LEU A 130 7.95 -15.23 0.99
C LEU A 130 6.96 -16.40 0.84
N LEU A 131 6.63 -17.06 1.95
CA LEU A 131 5.60 -18.11 1.97
C LEU A 131 4.23 -17.57 1.53
N MET A 132 3.80 -16.42 2.05
CA MET A 132 2.51 -15.82 1.71
C MET A 132 2.45 -15.38 0.26
N VAL A 133 3.52 -14.85 -0.31
CA VAL A 133 3.59 -14.52 -1.75
C VAL A 133 3.46 -15.78 -2.59
N LEU A 134 4.15 -16.87 -2.22
CA LEU A 134 4.02 -18.16 -2.90
C LEU A 134 2.60 -18.74 -2.78
N CYS A 135 2.01 -18.68 -1.59
CA CYS A 135 0.62 -19.10 -1.36
C CYS A 135 -0.37 -18.23 -2.15
N LEU A 136 -0.18 -16.92 -2.23
CA LEU A 136 -1.01 -16.03 -3.03
C LEU A 136 -0.97 -16.44 -4.50
N LEU A 137 0.23 -16.66 -5.05
CA LEU A 137 0.40 -17.06 -6.44
C LEU A 137 -0.24 -18.43 -6.72
N TRP A 138 -0.04 -19.40 -5.82
CA TRP A 138 -0.42 -20.79 -6.07
C TRP A 138 -1.82 -21.15 -5.58
N ILE A 139 -2.15 -20.87 -4.31
CA ILE A 139 -3.46 -21.13 -3.69
C ILE A 139 -4.48 -20.07 -4.13
N GLY A 140 -4.07 -18.81 -4.22
CA GLY A 140 -4.93 -17.72 -4.69
C GLY A 140 -5.35 -17.85 -6.16
N GLY A 141 -4.88 -18.88 -6.87
CA GLY A 141 -5.34 -19.22 -8.20
C GLY A 141 -4.86 -18.26 -9.30
N PHE A 142 -4.06 -17.24 -8.97
CA PHE A 142 -3.55 -16.28 -9.94
C PHE A 142 -2.61 -16.91 -10.99
N MET A 143 -2.05 -18.08 -10.69
CA MET A 143 -1.29 -18.94 -11.61
C MET A 143 -2.15 -19.93 -12.43
N ARG A 144 -3.45 -20.02 -12.16
CA ARG A 144 -4.38 -20.87 -12.93
C ARG A 144 -5.11 -19.99 -13.94
N ARG A 145 -4.94 -20.30 -15.23
CA ARG A 145 -5.63 -19.56 -16.30
C ARG A 145 -7.13 -19.79 -16.12
N SER A 146 -7.84 -18.79 -15.61
CA SER A 146 -9.30 -18.84 -15.64
C SER A 146 -9.70 -18.53 -17.09
N ALA A 147 -10.24 -19.53 -17.78
CA ALA A 147 -10.95 -19.29 -19.03
C ALA A 147 -12.22 -18.53 -18.68
N VAL A 148 -12.16 -17.20 -18.74
CA VAL A 148 -13.34 -16.34 -18.59
C VAL A 148 -13.44 -15.56 -19.88
N GLU A 149 -14.61 -15.67 -20.52
CA GLU A 149 -14.98 -14.94 -21.73
C GLU A 149 -14.60 -13.48 -21.60
N VAL A 150 -14.03 -12.96 -22.69
CA VAL A 150 -13.85 -11.52 -22.89
C VAL A 150 -15.25 -10.90 -22.90
N VAL A 151 -15.70 -10.41 -21.75
CA VAL A 151 -16.84 -9.49 -21.70
C VAL A 151 -16.40 -8.28 -22.51
N LYS A 152 -17.02 -8.09 -23.69
CA LYS A 152 -16.82 -6.91 -24.52
C LYS A 152 -16.92 -5.68 -23.63
N ALA A 153 -15.89 -4.83 -23.67
CA ALA A 153 -15.90 -3.56 -22.98
C ALA A 153 -17.15 -2.77 -23.39
N ASP A 154 -17.85 -2.23 -22.39
CA ASP A 154 -18.92 -1.28 -22.59
C ASP A 154 -18.30 0.00 -23.20
N PRO A 155 -18.70 0.42 -24.42
CA PRO A 155 -18.08 1.55 -25.13
C PRO A 155 -18.08 2.86 -24.33
N LEU A 156 -19.01 3.00 -23.37
CA LEU A 156 -19.13 4.19 -22.52
C LEU A 156 -18.08 4.26 -21.40
N ARG A 157 -17.38 3.15 -21.14
CA ARG A 157 -16.39 3.04 -20.05
C ARG A 157 -14.96 3.35 -20.52
N GLU A 158 -14.65 3.16 -21.79
CA GLU A 158 -13.35 3.55 -22.40
C GLU A 158 -13.19 5.07 -22.46
N SER A 159 -14.24 5.81 -22.82
CA SER A 159 -14.18 7.28 -22.91
C SER A 159 -13.94 7.98 -21.57
N ALA A 160 -14.27 7.33 -20.44
CA ALA A 160 -14.07 7.89 -19.10
C ALA A 160 -12.71 7.56 -18.48
N VAL A 161 -11.97 6.58 -19.03
CA VAL A 161 -10.62 6.21 -18.58
C VAL A 161 -9.56 7.03 -19.33
N ASP A 162 -9.82 7.35 -20.59
CA ASP A 162 -8.95 8.22 -21.41
C ASP A 162 -8.96 9.69 -20.95
N SER A 163 -9.96 10.11 -20.16
CA SER A 163 -10.10 11.48 -19.65
C SER A 163 -9.38 11.74 -18.32
N LEU A 164 -8.76 10.74 -17.68
CA LEU A 164 -7.94 10.95 -16.48
C LEU A 164 -6.65 11.71 -16.87
N PRO A 165 -6.22 12.73 -16.09
CA PRO A 165 -4.98 13.44 -16.37
C PRO A 165 -3.81 12.46 -16.30
N GLN A 166 -3.26 12.15 -17.47
CA GLN A 166 -2.08 11.33 -17.63
C GLN A 166 -0.92 12.02 -16.91
N ILE A 167 -0.42 11.42 -15.83
CA ILE A 167 0.80 11.91 -15.16
C ILE A 167 1.92 11.86 -16.20
N ALA A 168 2.41 13.05 -16.57
CA ALA A 168 3.44 13.22 -17.58
C ALA A 168 4.68 12.37 -17.21
N GLY A 169 4.91 11.32 -17.99
CA GLY A 169 6.03 10.39 -17.82
C GLY A 169 5.71 8.92 -18.10
N ALA A 170 4.44 8.53 -18.20
CA ALA A 170 4.05 7.13 -18.35
C ALA A 170 3.37 6.81 -19.70
N ARG A 171 3.99 7.16 -20.84
CA ARG A 171 3.69 6.42 -22.08
C ARG A 171 4.39 5.07 -22.00
N ALA A 172 3.61 4.00 -21.92
CA ALA A 172 4.10 2.68 -22.32
C ALA A 172 4.03 2.69 -23.85
N ASP A 173 5.16 2.72 -24.52
CA ASP A 173 5.18 2.45 -25.97
C ASP A 173 4.60 1.04 -26.16
N GLU A 174 3.46 0.95 -26.84
CA GLU A 174 2.68 -0.28 -27.08
C GLU A 174 3.39 -1.32 -27.98
N ASN A 175 4.71 -1.20 -28.19
CA ASN A 175 5.38 -1.91 -29.29
C ASN A 175 6.74 -2.55 -28.95
N THR A 176 6.93 -3.09 -27.74
CA THR A 176 8.14 -3.86 -27.40
C THR A 176 7.83 -5.14 -26.63
N ALA A 177 7.36 -6.19 -27.32
CA ALA A 177 7.41 -7.55 -26.78
C ALA A 177 7.35 -8.65 -27.86
N ALA A 178 8.22 -8.59 -28.85
CA ALA A 178 8.72 -9.81 -29.50
C ALA A 178 9.87 -10.37 -28.63
N SER A 179 9.93 -11.70 -28.49
CA SER A 179 10.92 -12.45 -27.71
C SER A 179 12.31 -11.80 -27.68
N VAL A 180 12.74 -11.37 -26.49
CA VAL A 180 14.05 -10.73 -26.28
C VAL A 180 15.18 -11.77 -26.46
N PRO A 181 16.11 -11.60 -27.42
CA PRO A 181 17.23 -12.51 -27.63
C PRO A 181 18.21 -12.52 -26.44
N VAL A 182 18.91 -13.65 -26.23
CA VAL A 182 19.90 -13.87 -25.16
C VAL A 182 21.00 -12.78 -25.09
N ALA A 183 21.29 -12.10 -26.21
CA ALA A 183 22.23 -10.97 -26.26
C ALA A 183 21.78 -9.71 -25.49
N GLN A 184 20.49 -9.56 -25.19
CA GLN A 184 19.94 -8.43 -24.40
C GLN A 184 19.83 -8.74 -22.90
N ALA A 185 20.17 -9.96 -22.46
CA ALA A 185 20.14 -10.34 -21.04
C ALA A 185 21.06 -9.45 -20.17
N ALA A 186 22.26 -9.17 -20.68
CA ALA A 186 23.25 -8.36 -19.99
C ALA A 186 22.83 -6.89 -19.89
N SER A 187 22.11 -6.36 -20.90
CA SER A 187 21.62 -4.98 -20.87
C SER A 187 20.46 -4.80 -19.92
N VAL A 188 19.49 -5.73 -19.89
CA VAL A 188 18.37 -5.70 -18.93
C VAL A 188 18.87 -5.83 -17.49
N TRP A 189 19.82 -6.74 -17.24
CA TRP A 189 20.40 -6.91 -15.90
C TRP A 189 21.21 -5.68 -15.45
N ARG A 190 22.02 -5.11 -16.34
CA ARG A 190 22.77 -3.86 -16.07
C ARG A 190 21.83 -2.66 -15.90
N GLN A 191 20.66 -2.67 -16.54
CA GLN A 191 19.66 -1.63 -16.37
C GLN A 191 18.90 -1.74 -15.06
N ALA A 192 18.73 -2.92 -14.47
CA ALA A 192 18.01 -3.09 -13.20
C ALA A 192 18.93 -3.25 -11.97
N SER A 193 20.25 -3.31 -12.16
CA SER A 193 21.21 -3.63 -11.10
C SER A 193 21.21 -2.61 -9.96
N TRP A 194 21.07 -1.32 -10.27
CA TRP A 194 21.01 -0.26 -9.26
C TRP A 194 19.72 -0.34 -8.44
N GLU A 195 18.61 -0.68 -9.06
CA GLU A 195 17.33 -0.86 -8.36
C GLU A 195 17.36 -2.13 -7.49
N LEU A 196 18.00 -3.20 -7.97
CA LEU A 196 18.17 -4.45 -7.21
C LEU A 196 19.06 -4.26 -5.97
N MET A 197 20.03 -3.34 -6.03
CA MET A 197 20.91 -3.00 -4.91
C MET A 197 20.22 -2.21 -3.79
N ALA A 198 19.04 -1.62 -4.03
CA ALA A 198 18.31 -0.89 -3.00
C ALA A 198 17.95 -1.78 -1.78
N ALA A 199 17.54 -3.03 -2.02
CA ALA A 199 17.18 -3.96 -0.95
C ALA A 199 18.41 -4.41 -0.13
N PRO A 200 19.53 -4.85 -0.73
CA PRO A 200 20.78 -5.09 0.00
C PRO A 200 21.28 -3.88 0.79
N VAL A 201 21.22 -2.66 0.23
CA VAL A 201 21.61 -1.43 0.93
C VAL A 201 20.77 -1.20 2.19
N ALA A 202 19.48 -1.54 2.15
CA ALA A 202 18.60 -1.46 3.31
C ALA A 202 18.81 -2.59 4.33
N LEU A 203 19.10 -3.80 3.87
CA LEU A 203 19.07 -5.01 4.70
C LEU A 203 20.43 -5.43 5.25
N VAL A 204 21.47 -5.36 4.43
CA VAL A 204 22.81 -5.84 4.82
C VAL A 204 23.33 -5.11 6.06
N PRO A 205 23.27 -3.76 6.16
CA PRO A 205 23.73 -3.05 7.37
C PRO A 205 22.94 -3.42 8.64
N LEU A 206 21.66 -3.78 8.49
CA LEU A 206 20.81 -4.19 9.60
C LEU A 206 21.10 -5.61 10.07
N ILE A 207 21.28 -6.53 9.11
CA ILE A 207 21.53 -7.94 9.39
C ILE A 207 22.95 -8.15 9.93
N SER A 208 23.92 -7.40 9.42
CA SER A 208 25.31 -7.46 9.89
C SER A 208 25.51 -6.78 11.25
N GLY A 209 24.53 -6.02 11.74
CA GLY A 209 24.62 -5.24 12.97
C GLY A 209 25.53 -4.02 12.87
N TRP A 210 25.98 -3.67 11.65
CA TRP A 210 26.93 -2.59 11.42
C TRP A 210 26.29 -1.20 11.42
N ALA A 211 24.96 -1.13 11.25
CA ALA A 211 24.20 0.11 11.30
C ALA A 211 22.91 -0.07 12.12
N THR A 212 22.51 1.01 12.78
CA THR A 212 21.19 1.14 13.40
C THR A 212 20.07 1.21 12.34
N PRO A 213 18.80 0.95 12.71
CA PRO A 213 17.64 1.15 11.83
C PRO A 213 17.62 2.52 11.15
N THR A 214 17.96 3.58 11.90
CA THR A 214 17.96 4.95 11.40
C THR A 214 19.11 5.19 10.41
N GLU A 215 20.30 4.68 10.70
CA GLU A 215 21.46 4.80 9.80
C GLU A 215 21.24 4.01 8.50
N SER A 216 20.72 2.79 8.58
CA SER A 216 20.38 2.02 7.37
C SER A 216 19.29 2.71 6.54
N ALA A 217 18.27 3.28 7.18
CA ALA A 217 17.26 4.05 6.49
C ALA A 217 17.85 5.30 5.81
N ALA A 218 18.75 6.01 6.48
CA ALA A 218 19.45 7.16 5.92
C ALA A 218 20.32 6.75 4.71
N LEU A 219 21.07 5.65 4.82
CA LEU A 219 21.85 5.09 3.72
C LEU A 219 20.96 4.72 2.53
N THR A 220 19.80 4.11 2.78
CA THR A 220 18.85 3.70 1.73
C THR A 220 18.20 4.91 1.05
N ALA A 221 17.80 5.93 1.82
CA ALA A 221 17.24 7.18 1.29
C ALA A 221 18.27 7.95 0.46
N PHE A 222 19.51 8.04 0.96
CA PHE A 222 20.61 8.67 0.26
C PHE A 222 20.97 7.91 -1.03
N TYR A 223 21.02 6.59 -0.96
CA TYR A 223 21.20 5.72 -2.12
C TYR A 223 20.11 5.93 -3.17
N ALA A 224 18.84 5.90 -2.77
CA ALA A 224 17.71 6.15 -3.66
C ALA A 224 17.81 7.55 -4.30
N LEU A 225 18.17 8.57 -3.53
CA LEU A 225 18.34 9.92 -4.03
C LEU A 225 19.46 9.98 -5.09
N ILE A 226 20.64 9.42 -4.82
CA ILE A 226 21.76 9.40 -5.77
C ILE A 226 21.40 8.63 -7.03
N VAL A 227 20.84 7.42 -6.89
CA VAL A 227 20.50 6.57 -8.03
C VAL A 227 19.49 7.29 -8.91
N VAL A 228 18.39 7.79 -8.34
CA VAL A 228 17.30 8.37 -9.15
C VAL A 228 17.66 9.76 -9.69
N SER A 229 18.37 10.61 -8.91
CA SER A 229 18.69 11.98 -9.32
C SER A 229 19.98 12.12 -10.13
N VAL A 230 21.08 11.46 -9.72
CA VAL A 230 22.42 11.66 -10.33
C VAL A 230 22.70 10.61 -11.40
N ILE A 231 22.52 9.34 -11.07
CA ILE A 231 22.88 8.23 -11.97
C ILE A 231 21.85 8.12 -13.10
N ARG A 232 20.56 8.13 -12.74
CA ARG A 232 19.46 7.96 -13.68
C ARG A 232 18.95 9.26 -14.26
N ARG A 233 19.12 10.39 -13.55
CA ARG A 233 18.59 11.70 -13.95
C ARG A 233 17.09 11.66 -14.25
N GLU A 234 16.35 10.86 -13.50
CA GLU A 234 14.91 10.64 -13.64
C GLU A 234 14.08 11.55 -12.72
N LEU A 235 14.72 12.21 -11.76
CA LEU A 235 14.04 13.04 -10.76
C LEU A 235 14.07 14.52 -11.14
N SER A 236 12.88 15.11 -11.35
CA SER A 236 12.73 16.56 -11.38
C SER A 236 12.70 17.14 -9.97
N TRP A 237 13.02 18.43 -9.84
CA TRP A 237 12.92 19.15 -8.56
C TRP A 237 11.49 19.10 -7.98
N THR A 238 10.48 19.21 -8.85
CA THR A 238 9.06 19.14 -8.46
C THR A 238 8.69 17.74 -7.96
N ALA A 239 9.18 16.69 -8.62
CA ALA A 239 8.96 15.31 -8.19
C ALA A 239 9.61 15.03 -6.83
N LEU A 240 10.86 15.49 -6.62
CA LEU A 240 11.54 15.38 -5.34
C LEU A 240 10.75 16.05 -4.21
N TRP A 241 10.30 17.29 -4.43
CA TRP A 241 9.48 18.01 -3.45
C TRP A 241 8.17 17.28 -3.15
N SER A 242 7.51 16.75 -4.18
CA SER A 242 6.29 15.94 -4.00
C SER A 242 6.54 14.69 -3.15
N CYS A 243 7.67 14.01 -3.32
CA CYS A 243 8.06 12.86 -2.51
C CYS A 243 8.25 13.24 -1.04
N PHE A 244 8.88 14.39 -0.75
CA PHE A 244 9.01 14.88 0.62
C PHE A 244 7.66 15.17 1.27
N LEU A 245 6.76 15.89 0.56
CA LEU A 245 5.43 16.20 1.08
C LEU A 245 4.59 14.94 1.32
N LEU A 246 4.62 13.97 0.39
CA LEU A 246 3.93 12.69 0.54
C LEU A 246 4.50 11.88 1.71
N THR A 247 5.82 11.86 1.88
CA THR A 247 6.47 11.20 3.03
C THR A 247 5.99 11.82 4.34
N ALA A 248 6.00 13.16 4.42
CA ALA A 248 5.56 13.91 5.58
C ALA A 248 4.07 13.65 5.88
N GLN A 249 3.23 13.56 4.86
CA GLN A 249 1.80 13.26 5.01
C GLN A 249 1.56 11.84 5.54
N LEU A 250 2.24 10.84 4.98
CA LEU A 250 2.07 9.42 5.36
C LEU A 250 2.56 9.16 6.79
N ILE A 251 3.81 9.55 7.07
CA ILE A 251 4.41 9.34 8.39
C ILE A 251 3.79 10.29 9.41
N GLY A 252 3.50 11.54 9.03
CA GLY A 252 2.80 12.49 9.89
C GLY A 252 1.45 11.95 10.34
N GLY A 253 0.68 11.33 9.45
CA GLY A 253 -0.58 10.66 9.80
C GLY A 253 -0.38 9.55 10.84
N VAL A 254 0.56 8.64 10.62
CA VAL A 254 0.86 7.53 11.55
C VAL A 254 1.36 8.05 12.91
N MET A 255 2.28 9.02 12.90
CA MET A 255 2.82 9.62 14.12
C MET A 255 1.77 10.41 14.88
N LEU A 256 0.87 11.11 14.19
CA LEU A 256 -0.25 11.81 14.81
C LEU A 256 -1.19 10.82 15.49
N ILE A 257 -1.54 9.71 14.85
CA ILE A 257 -2.39 8.67 15.45
C ILE A 257 -1.73 8.10 16.73
N LEU A 258 -0.47 7.69 16.64
CA LEU A 258 0.26 7.16 17.80
C LEU A 258 0.43 8.20 18.91
N GLY A 259 0.79 9.43 18.53
CA GLY A 259 0.99 10.56 19.43
C GLY A 259 -0.29 10.95 20.15
N MET A 260 -1.43 10.96 19.45
CA MET A 260 -2.74 11.23 20.05
C MET A 260 -3.19 10.10 20.97
N ALA A 261 -3.00 8.84 20.58
CA ALA A 261 -3.39 7.70 21.42
C ALA A 261 -2.57 7.64 22.73
N LEU A 262 -1.25 7.74 22.62
CA LEU A 262 -0.35 7.75 23.79
C LEU A 262 -0.50 9.04 24.59
N GLY A 263 -0.63 10.19 23.91
CA GLY A 263 -0.81 11.49 24.52
C GLY A 263 -2.10 11.58 25.33
N LEU A 264 -3.22 11.12 24.77
CA LEU A 264 -4.50 11.06 25.47
C LEU A 264 -4.42 10.13 26.68
N THR A 265 -3.78 8.97 26.53
CA THR A 265 -3.63 8.02 27.64
C THR A 265 -2.81 8.63 28.78
N ASN A 266 -1.69 9.28 28.47
CA ASN A 266 -0.88 9.97 29.49
C ASN A 266 -1.64 11.14 30.12
N PHE A 267 -2.36 11.93 29.31
CA PHE A 267 -3.19 13.02 29.83
C PHE A 267 -4.24 12.53 30.82
N LEU A 268 -4.90 11.39 30.54
CA LEU A 268 -5.89 10.81 31.45
C LEU A 268 -5.24 10.31 32.75
N VAL A 269 -4.02 9.78 32.69
CA VAL A 269 -3.23 9.43 33.88
C VAL A 269 -2.88 10.69 34.68
N ASP A 270 -2.38 11.73 34.01
CA ASP A 270 -2.02 13.02 34.64
C ASP A 270 -3.25 13.73 35.25
N ALA A 271 -4.44 13.53 34.65
CA ALA A 271 -5.71 14.01 35.17
C ALA A 271 -6.19 13.25 36.43
N GLY A 272 -5.45 12.24 36.89
CA GLY A 272 -5.73 11.51 38.11
C GLY A 272 -6.74 10.38 37.96
N ILE A 273 -6.96 9.85 36.76
CA ILE A 273 -7.77 8.65 36.57
C ILE A 273 -7.16 7.49 37.39
N PRO A 274 -7.93 6.82 38.27
CA PRO A 274 -7.41 5.75 39.10
C PRO A 274 -6.82 4.59 38.29
N GLU A 275 -5.81 3.94 38.87
CA GLU A 275 -5.19 2.75 38.28
C GLU A 275 -6.23 1.65 38.03
N GLY A 276 -6.11 0.96 36.89
CA GLY A 276 -7.01 -0.11 36.48
C GLY A 276 -8.31 0.34 35.80
N VAL A 277 -8.64 1.64 35.79
CA VAL A 277 -9.81 2.18 35.05
C VAL A 277 -9.53 2.26 33.55
N LEU A 278 -8.31 2.64 33.17
CA LEU A 278 -7.84 2.73 31.79
C LEU A 278 -6.68 1.78 31.56
N GLY A 279 -6.74 1.00 30.49
CA GLY A 279 -5.66 0.13 30.05
C GLY A 279 -5.41 0.30 28.55
N LEU A 280 -4.14 0.33 28.16
CA LEU A 280 -3.71 0.41 26.77
C LEU A 280 -2.76 -0.75 26.48
N VAL A 281 -3.10 -1.56 25.47
CA VAL A 281 -2.33 -2.74 25.06
C VAL A 281 -2.01 -2.68 23.57
N TYR A 282 -0.86 -3.23 23.21
CA TYR A 282 -0.40 -3.39 21.83
C TYR A 282 0.08 -4.83 21.63
N GLY A 283 -0.01 -5.33 20.40
CA GLY A 283 0.46 -6.66 20.06
C GLY A 283 -0.31 -7.25 18.88
N THR A 284 -0.32 -8.58 18.78
CA THR A 284 -0.95 -9.30 17.68
C THR A 284 -2.47 -9.17 17.77
N PRO A 285 -3.16 -8.52 16.80
CA PRO A 285 -4.60 -8.26 16.91
C PRO A 285 -5.44 -9.54 17.10
N ALA A 286 -5.06 -10.62 16.42
CA ALA A 286 -5.75 -11.91 16.51
C ALA A 286 -5.62 -12.53 17.91
N GLU A 287 -4.42 -12.54 18.50
CA GLU A 287 -4.20 -13.10 19.84
C GLU A 287 -4.94 -12.29 20.91
N ILE A 288 -4.81 -10.95 20.85
CA ILE A 288 -5.46 -10.05 21.79
C ILE A 288 -6.98 -10.20 21.73
N SER A 289 -7.57 -10.18 20.52
CA SER A 289 -9.01 -10.30 20.37
C SER A 289 -9.53 -11.68 20.79
N ASN A 290 -8.84 -12.77 20.42
CA ASN A 290 -9.21 -14.14 20.82
C ASN A 290 -9.10 -14.36 22.33
N TYR A 291 -8.25 -13.62 23.03
CA TYR A 291 -8.16 -13.68 24.49
C TYR A 291 -9.20 -12.78 25.17
N LEU A 292 -9.28 -11.51 24.78
CA LEU A 292 -10.12 -10.51 25.45
C LEU A 292 -11.62 -10.74 25.22
N ILE A 293 -12.03 -11.12 24.01
CA ILE A 293 -13.45 -11.26 23.67
C ILE A 293 -14.13 -12.36 24.51
N PRO A 294 -13.56 -13.57 24.65
CA PRO A 294 -14.12 -14.60 25.53
C PRO A 294 -14.07 -14.25 27.02
N HIS A 295 -13.07 -13.47 27.45
CA HIS A 295 -12.76 -13.26 28.86
C HIS A 295 -13.97 -12.82 29.70
N PRO A 296 -14.24 -13.43 30.87
CA PRO A 296 -15.47 -13.18 31.65
C PRO A 296 -15.60 -11.74 32.18
N ILE A 297 -14.48 -11.02 32.33
CA ILE A 297 -14.46 -9.62 32.76
C ILE A 297 -15.03 -8.69 31.66
N ILE A 298 -14.80 -8.99 30.38
CA ILE A 298 -15.23 -8.13 29.28
C ILE A 298 -16.74 -8.31 29.04
N ARG A 299 -17.50 -7.20 29.13
CA ARG A 299 -18.97 -7.18 29.00
C ARG A 299 -19.49 -6.49 27.73
N LYS A 300 -18.64 -5.76 27.02
CA LYS A 300 -18.96 -5.01 25.79
C LYS A 300 -17.69 -4.90 24.96
N ILE A 301 -17.84 -5.06 23.66
CA ILE A 301 -16.77 -4.81 22.68
C ILE A 301 -17.25 -3.73 21.71
N THR A 302 -16.33 -2.88 21.30
CA THR A 302 -16.52 -1.92 20.21
C THR A 302 -15.36 -2.08 19.24
N PHE A 303 -15.65 -2.12 17.95
CA PHE A 303 -14.64 -2.29 16.91
C PHE A 303 -14.94 -1.40 15.71
N THR A 304 -13.89 -0.78 15.19
CA THR A 304 -13.91 -0.01 13.95
C THR A 304 -12.87 -0.59 13.01
N GLY A 305 -13.27 -0.97 11.79
CA GLY A 305 -12.35 -1.59 10.85
C GLY A 305 -13.02 -2.20 9.62
N SER A 306 -12.39 -3.23 9.05
CA SER A 306 -12.90 -3.87 7.82
C SER A 306 -14.09 -4.78 8.11
N THR A 307 -15.03 -4.85 7.16
CA THR A 307 -16.23 -5.68 7.28
C THR A 307 -15.93 -7.18 7.49
N PRO A 308 -14.95 -7.80 6.79
CA PRO A 308 -14.63 -9.22 7.02
C PRO A 308 -14.14 -9.49 8.44
N VAL A 309 -13.27 -8.64 9.00
CA VAL A 309 -12.77 -8.79 10.37
C VAL A 309 -13.89 -8.53 11.37
N GLY A 310 -14.71 -7.50 11.16
CA GLY A 310 -15.85 -7.21 12.02
C GLY A 310 -16.83 -8.39 12.15
N LYS A 311 -17.08 -9.11 11.05
CA LYS A 311 -17.91 -10.34 11.07
C LYS A 311 -17.30 -11.43 11.94
N GLN A 312 -15.99 -11.67 11.84
CA GLN A 312 -15.29 -12.68 12.66
C GLN A 312 -15.36 -12.31 14.15
N LEU A 313 -15.09 -11.05 14.49
CA LEU A 313 -15.13 -10.60 15.88
C LEU A 313 -16.54 -10.59 16.46
N ALA A 314 -17.55 -10.22 15.66
CA ALA A 314 -18.96 -10.27 16.07
C ALA A 314 -19.42 -11.71 16.32
N ALA A 315 -19.01 -12.66 15.48
CA ALA A 315 -19.31 -14.07 15.66
C ALA A 315 -18.68 -14.61 16.96
N LEU A 316 -17.40 -14.33 17.21
CA LEU A 316 -16.72 -14.73 18.45
C LEU A 316 -17.38 -14.10 19.69
N ALA A 317 -17.72 -12.82 19.63
CA ALA A 317 -18.44 -12.15 20.71
C ALA A 317 -19.83 -12.76 20.96
N GLY A 318 -20.54 -13.17 19.89
CA GLY A 318 -21.82 -13.85 19.95
C GLY A 318 -21.74 -15.21 20.66
N GLN A 319 -20.70 -16.00 20.40
CA GLN A 319 -20.45 -17.28 21.09
C GLN A 319 -20.32 -17.11 22.61
N HIS A 320 -19.84 -15.95 23.06
CA HIS A 320 -19.67 -15.62 24.47
C HIS A 320 -20.72 -14.62 25.00
N MET A 321 -21.81 -14.40 24.25
CA MET A 321 -22.93 -13.50 24.61
C MET A 321 -22.48 -12.09 25.02
N LYS A 322 -21.48 -11.55 24.34
CA LYS A 322 -20.96 -10.20 24.58
C LYS A 322 -21.71 -9.19 23.75
N ARG A 323 -22.04 -8.03 24.34
CA ARG A 323 -22.59 -6.89 23.59
C ARG A 323 -21.53 -6.39 22.61
N VAL A 324 -21.94 -5.99 21.40
CA VAL A 324 -21.03 -5.47 20.36
C VAL A 324 -21.54 -4.17 19.73
N THR A 325 -20.64 -3.31 19.29
CA THR A 325 -20.89 -2.22 18.32
C THR A 325 -19.82 -2.34 17.24
N MET A 326 -20.21 -2.22 15.97
CA MET A 326 -19.33 -2.43 14.83
C MET A 326 -19.45 -1.28 13.83
N GLU A 327 -18.38 -0.53 13.65
CA GLU A 327 -18.25 0.51 12.62
C GLU A 327 -17.38 -0.04 11.48
N LEU A 328 -18.00 -0.42 10.37
CA LEU A 328 -17.35 -1.20 9.31
C LEU A 328 -17.16 -0.40 8.01
N GLY A 329 -16.69 -1.06 6.96
CA GLY A 329 -16.47 -0.43 5.66
C GLY A 329 -17.78 0.06 5.04
N GLY A 330 -17.79 1.30 4.57
CA GLY A 330 -18.88 1.90 3.79
C GLY A 330 -18.56 1.97 2.30
N HIS A 331 -19.61 2.18 1.50
CA HIS A 331 -19.48 2.43 0.05
C HIS A 331 -20.45 3.53 -0.35
N ALA A 332 -20.16 4.75 0.12
CA ALA A 332 -21.09 5.86 0.13
C ALA A 332 -21.50 6.28 -1.29
N PRO A 333 -22.81 6.26 -1.61
CA PRO A 333 -23.33 6.84 -2.83
C PRO A 333 -23.40 8.37 -2.71
N VAL A 334 -23.18 9.05 -3.83
CA VAL A 334 -23.53 10.45 -4.02
C VAL A 334 -24.52 10.48 -5.16
N ILE A 335 -25.74 10.95 -4.90
CA ILE A 335 -26.78 11.11 -5.91
C ILE A 335 -26.81 12.59 -6.30
N VAL A 336 -26.49 12.88 -7.55
CA VAL A 336 -26.53 14.22 -8.13
C VAL A 336 -27.73 14.25 -9.09
N ALA A 337 -28.84 14.81 -8.59
CA ALA A 337 -30.10 14.89 -9.32
C ALA A 337 -30.04 15.91 -10.47
N GLU A 338 -31.03 15.90 -11.35
CA GLU A 338 -31.12 16.78 -12.53
C GLU A 338 -31.00 18.27 -12.20
N ASP A 339 -31.57 18.69 -11.06
CA ASP A 339 -31.64 20.07 -10.59
C ASP A 339 -30.49 20.46 -9.64
N ALA A 340 -29.46 19.61 -9.53
CA ALA A 340 -28.35 19.86 -8.62
C ALA A 340 -27.44 21.00 -9.11
N ASP A 341 -27.00 21.84 -8.17
CA ASP A 341 -25.89 22.76 -8.40
C ASP A 341 -24.59 21.96 -8.58
N ILE A 342 -24.12 21.88 -9.83
CA ILE A 342 -22.96 21.08 -10.23
C ILE A 342 -21.71 21.57 -9.52
N SER A 343 -21.44 22.88 -9.55
CA SER A 343 -20.24 23.46 -8.94
C SER A 343 -20.19 23.21 -7.43
N LEU A 344 -21.33 23.32 -6.73
CA LEU A 344 -21.41 22.99 -5.31
C LEU A 344 -21.23 21.49 -5.06
N ALA A 345 -21.83 20.64 -5.89
CA ALA A 345 -21.74 19.19 -5.77
C ALA A 345 -20.30 18.70 -5.96
N VAL A 346 -19.62 19.18 -7.00
CA VAL A 346 -18.20 18.86 -7.28
C VAL A 346 -17.31 19.34 -6.14
N LYS A 347 -17.47 20.59 -5.69
CA LYS A 347 -16.65 21.14 -4.61
C LYS A 347 -16.81 20.34 -3.31
N SER A 348 -18.04 20.05 -2.92
CA SER A 348 -18.37 19.34 -1.68
C SER A 348 -17.94 17.87 -1.74
N ALA A 349 -18.37 17.15 -2.77
CA ALA A 349 -18.15 15.71 -2.88
C ALA A 349 -16.71 15.39 -3.31
N GLY A 350 -16.08 16.24 -4.11
CA GLY A 350 -14.66 16.14 -4.48
C GLY A 350 -13.74 16.35 -3.28
N ALA A 351 -13.97 17.41 -2.49
CA ALA A 351 -13.21 17.61 -1.26
C ALA A 351 -13.36 16.42 -0.29
N ALA A 352 -14.59 15.92 -0.11
CA ALA A 352 -14.84 14.77 0.74
C ALA A 352 -14.25 13.46 0.20
N LYS A 353 -14.22 13.27 -1.14
CA LYS A 353 -13.61 12.11 -1.81
C LYS A 353 -12.11 12.02 -1.54
N PHE A 354 -11.40 13.13 -1.69
CA PHE A 354 -9.93 13.15 -1.65
C PHE A 354 -9.37 13.45 -0.26
N ARG A 355 -10.21 13.86 0.70
CA ARG A 355 -9.82 13.98 2.11
C ARG A 355 -9.24 12.66 2.62
N ASN A 356 -8.07 12.73 3.27
CA ASN A 356 -7.31 11.56 3.71
C ASN A 356 -7.04 10.52 2.60
N ALA A 357 -6.87 11.00 1.35
CA ALA A 357 -6.73 10.16 0.16
C ALA A 357 -7.87 9.13 -0.01
N GLY A 358 -9.08 9.47 0.42
CA GLY A 358 -10.26 8.60 0.36
C GLY A 358 -10.26 7.44 1.36
N GLN A 359 -9.28 7.36 2.27
CA GLN A 359 -9.21 6.34 3.32
C GLN A 359 -10.14 6.71 4.50
N VAL A 360 -11.43 6.80 4.22
CA VAL A 360 -12.48 7.16 5.19
C VAL A 360 -13.70 6.27 4.93
N CYS A 361 -14.31 5.70 5.98
CA CYS A 361 -15.47 4.81 5.84
C CYS A 361 -16.68 5.48 5.14
N ILE A 362 -16.81 6.79 5.27
CA ILE A 362 -17.87 7.61 4.65
C ILE A 362 -17.41 8.32 3.37
N ALA A 363 -16.25 7.96 2.80
CA ALA A 363 -15.76 8.62 1.59
C ALA A 363 -16.76 8.45 0.42
N PRO A 364 -17.17 9.54 -0.25
CA PRO A 364 -17.90 9.49 -1.51
C PRO A 364 -17.22 8.51 -2.46
N THR A 365 -17.93 7.52 -2.96
CA THR A 365 -17.30 6.51 -3.83
C THR A 365 -18.10 6.24 -5.09
N ARG A 366 -19.42 6.12 -4.98
CA ARG A 366 -20.29 5.88 -6.13
C ARG A 366 -21.05 7.15 -6.48
N PHE A 367 -20.59 7.85 -7.49
CA PHE A 367 -21.27 9.02 -8.03
C PHE A 367 -22.34 8.55 -9.02
N LEU A 368 -23.60 8.78 -8.67
CA LEU A 368 -24.79 8.50 -9.46
C LEU A 368 -25.33 9.84 -9.93
N VAL A 369 -24.98 10.24 -11.14
CA VAL A 369 -25.28 11.56 -11.70
C VAL A 369 -26.36 11.43 -12.75
N HIS A 370 -27.33 12.33 -12.74
CA HIS A 370 -28.39 12.36 -13.75
C HIS A 370 -27.82 12.54 -15.16
N GLU A 371 -28.39 11.85 -16.14
CA GLU A 371 -27.84 11.77 -17.50
C GLU A 371 -27.72 13.13 -18.19
N SER A 372 -28.63 14.08 -17.89
CA SER A 372 -28.63 15.42 -18.48
C SER A 372 -27.40 16.26 -18.07
N ILE A 373 -26.84 16.02 -16.89
CA ILE A 373 -25.73 16.81 -16.31
C ILE A 373 -24.43 15.99 -16.14
N GLN A 374 -24.47 14.69 -16.50
CA GLN A 374 -23.35 13.76 -16.29
C GLN A 374 -22.04 14.25 -16.91
N LYS A 375 -22.09 14.76 -18.16
CA LYS A 375 -20.88 15.19 -18.89
C LYS A 375 -20.24 16.41 -18.26
N GLU A 376 -21.05 17.37 -17.84
CA GLU A 376 -20.59 18.60 -17.20
C GLU A 376 -19.98 18.31 -15.83
N PHE A 377 -20.68 17.51 -15.01
CA PHE A 377 -20.18 17.06 -13.72
C PHE A 377 -18.84 16.31 -13.83
N ALA A 378 -18.70 15.42 -14.82
CA ALA A 378 -17.47 14.66 -15.04
C ALA A 378 -16.30 15.51 -15.55
N ALA A 379 -16.57 16.63 -16.23
CA ALA A 379 -15.54 17.55 -16.69
C ALA A 379 -14.99 18.43 -15.56
N GLU A 380 -15.83 18.76 -14.56
CA GLU A 380 -15.43 19.58 -13.42
C GLU A 380 -14.75 18.81 -12.28
N MET A 381 -15.00 17.50 -12.16
CA MET A 381 -14.51 16.65 -11.06
C MET A 381 -13.13 16.04 -11.31
#